data_AF-A0A931MWK3-F1
#
_entry.id   AF-A0A931MWK3-F1
#
_cell.length_a   1.000
_cell.length_b   1.000
_cell.length_c   1.000
_cell.angle_alpha   90.00
_cell.angle_beta   90.00
_cell.angle_gamma   90.00
#
_symmetry.space_group_name_H-M   'P 1'
#
loop_
_entity.id
_entity.type
_entity.pdbx_description
1 polymer ?
#
loop_
_entity_poly.entity_id
_entity_poly.type
_entity_poly.pdbx_seq_one_letter_code
_entity_poly.pdbx_strand_id
1 'polypeptide(L)'
;MWKDISKKEADKRFKELEEDNFTPKLRRNKFDHPLREHLLEIHENIIRQYELDEHNLNKNTYLYDFQFGLRMYSFFNSTNEFKMSAQEASSDGIWRHISLYIIPDIVFKRWGSNDNRFYKNPRRIWVKTLWWYVFLSWQGNQEDTEAILRHNTTDDLVQLVERAGSNGYRIDLSREIMKYYGSIPTDSELRSRNLFRKVMKLNTAKTNTLEPGLIDGGIEAYVRDLFGHFVNEKQLQKQ
;
A
#
# COMPACT_ATOMS: atom_id res chain seq x y z
N MET A 1 1.85 -22.41 3.91
CA MET A 1 1.80 -21.84 2.56
C MET A 1 0.55 -20.99 2.40
N TRP A 2 0.65 -19.96 1.56
CA TRP A 2 -0.46 -19.08 1.22
C TRP A 2 -1.65 -19.86 0.65
N LYS A 3 -2.85 -19.45 1.04
CA LYS A 3 -4.09 -20.02 0.53
C LYS A 3 -4.75 -19.03 -0.40
N ASP A 4 -5.02 -19.50 -1.61
CA ASP A 4 -5.84 -18.80 -2.59
C ASP A 4 -7.31 -19.21 -2.41
N ILE A 5 -8.21 -18.22 -2.45
CA ILE A 5 -9.67 -18.42 -2.46
C ILE A 5 -10.33 -17.61 -3.57
N SER A 6 -11.36 -18.20 -4.15
CA SER A 6 -12.18 -17.58 -5.19
C SER A 6 -13.03 -16.42 -4.63
N LYS A 7 -13.49 -15.54 -5.51
CA LYS A 7 -14.43 -14.47 -5.14
C LYS A 7 -15.75 -15.03 -4.58
N LYS A 8 -16.20 -16.19 -5.06
CA LYS A 8 -17.44 -16.84 -4.61
C LYS A 8 -17.29 -17.37 -3.18
N GLU A 9 -16.17 -18.01 -2.85
CA GLU A 9 -15.86 -18.44 -1.48
C GLU A 9 -15.75 -17.24 -0.55
N ALA A 10 -15.10 -16.16 -1.01
CA ALA A 10 -14.97 -14.92 -0.26
C ALA A 10 -16.31 -14.24 0.04
N ASP A 11 -17.24 -14.18 -0.93
CA ASP A 11 -18.60 -13.66 -0.72
C ASP A 11 -19.36 -14.46 0.33
N LYS A 12 -19.29 -15.79 0.25
CA LYS A 12 -19.89 -16.66 1.27
C LYS A 12 -19.32 -16.37 2.65
N ARG A 13 -17.99 -16.32 2.77
CA ARG A 13 -17.32 -16.07 4.05
C ARG A 13 -17.65 -14.69 4.62
N PHE A 14 -17.75 -13.66 3.78
CA PHE A 14 -18.08 -12.32 4.25
C PHE A 14 -19.46 -12.27 4.90
N LYS A 15 -20.46 -12.93 4.31
CA LYS A 15 -21.81 -13.04 4.92
C LYS A 15 -21.77 -13.74 6.27
N GLU A 16 -20.97 -14.82 6.40
CA GLU A 16 -20.76 -15.48 7.70
C GLU A 16 -20.09 -14.54 8.73
N LEU A 17 -19.20 -13.64 8.32
CA LEU A 17 -18.55 -12.68 9.22
C LEU A 17 -19.54 -11.62 9.75
N GLU A 18 -20.51 -11.20 8.92
CA GLU A 18 -21.55 -10.26 9.33
C GLU A 18 -22.44 -10.83 10.45
N GLU A 19 -22.60 -12.15 10.51
CA GLU A 19 -23.36 -12.86 11.54
C GLU A 19 -22.54 -13.15 12.81
N ASP A 20 -21.20 -13.21 12.70
CA ASP A 20 -20.28 -13.66 13.75
C ASP A 20 -19.28 -12.56 14.18
N ASN A 21 -19.72 -11.29 14.14
CA ASN A 21 -18.96 -10.11 14.58
C ASN A 21 -17.51 -10.07 14.06
N PHE A 22 -17.32 -10.46 12.80
CA PHE A 22 -16.02 -10.50 12.14
C PHE A 22 -14.96 -11.37 12.83
N THR A 23 -15.38 -12.46 13.49
CA THR A 23 -14.48 -13.40 14.17
C THR A 23 -13.58 -14.16 13.18
N PRO A 24 -12.25 -14.22 13.41
CA PRO A 24 -11.30 -14.99 12.59
C PRO A 24 -11.60 -16.49 12.56
N LYS A 25 -11.25 -17.17 11.46
CA LYS A 25 -11.47 -18.62 11.30
C LYS A 25 -10.24 -19.27 10.66
N LEU A 26 -9.27 -19.62 11.50
CA LEU A 26 -7.97 -20.12 11.04
C LEU A 26 -8.04 -21.59 10.64
N ARG A 27 -7.28 -21.98 9.62
CA ARG A 27 -7.09 -23.40 9.31
C ARG A 27 -6.21 -24.02 10.39
N ARG A 28 -6.48 -25.28 10.74
CA ARG A 28 -5.62 -26.07 11.64
C ARG A 28 -4.33 -26.48 10.93
N ASN A 29 -3.41 -25.52 10.77
CA ASN A 29 -2.12 -25.72 10.14
C ASN A 29 -1.05 -24.86 10.85
N LYS A 30 0.23 -25.09 10.51
CA LYS A 30 1.37 -24.36 11.08
C LYS A 30 1.60 -22.96 10.49
N PHE A 31 0.73 -22.49 9.59
CA PHE A 31 0.93 -21.25 8.84
C PHE A 31 -0.03 -20.14 9.27
N ASP A 32 -1.34 -20.43 9.38
CA ASP A 32 -2.38 -19.43 9.63
C ASP A 32 -2.31 -18.85 11.05
N HIS A 33 -1.99 -19.69 12.05
CA HIS A 33 -1.90 -19.24 13.44
C HIS A 33 -0.72 -18.29 13.64
N PRO A 34 0.52 -18.66 13.27
CA PRO A 34 1.64 -17.72 13.45
C PRO A 34 1.49 -16.48 12.57
N LEU A 35 0.93 -16.60 11.36
CA LEU A 35 0.63 -15.43 10.51
C LEU A 35 -0.32 -14.46 11.22
N ARG A 36 -1.40 -14.96 11.83
CA ARG A 36 -2.33 -14.12 12.58
C ARG A 36 -1.63 -13.48 13.77
N GLU A 37 -0.91 -14.24 14.57
CA GLU A 37 -0.24 -13.74 15.77
C GLU A 37 0.68 -12.55 15.45
N HIS A 38 1.50 -12.66 14.41
CA HIS A 38 2.37 -11.56 13.97
C HIS A 38 1.59 -10.35 13.46
N LEU A 39 0.54 -10.54 12.66
CA LEU A 39 -0.26 -9.42 12.16
C LEU A 39 -1.05 -8.72 13.28
N LEU A 40 -1.50 -9.49 14.28
CA LEU A 40 -2.14 -8.97 15.49
C LEU A 40 -1.13 -8.19 16.35
N GLU A 41 0.07 -8.73 16.53
CA GLU A 41 1.16 -8.04 17.23
C GLU A 41 1.52 -6.72 16.54
N ILE A 42 1.64 -6.71 15.21
CA ILE A 42 1.84 -5.48 14.43
C ILE A 42 0.73 -4.46 14.72
N HIS A 43 -0.53 -4.90 14.66
CA HIS A 43 -1.68 -4.03 14.98
C HIS A 43 -1.59 -3.46 16.39
N GLU A 44 -1.43 -4.31 17.41
CA GLU A 44 -1.37 -3.89 18.81
C GLU A 44 -0.20 -2.96 19.09
N ASN A 45 0.98 -3.23 18.52
CA ASN A 45 2.15 -2.39 18.69
C ASN A 45 1.94 -1.00 18.09
N ILE A 46 1.28 -0.88 16.93
CA ILE A 46 0.95 0.43 16.35
C ILE A 46 -0.03 1.17 17.23
N ILE A 47 -1.10 0.49 17.69
CA ILE A 47 -2.10 1.09 18.57
C ILE A 47 -1.45 1.64 19.85
N ARG A 48 -0.57 0.85 20.50
CA ARG A 48 0.15 1.26 21.71
C ARG A 48 1.15 2.38 21.45
N GLN A 49 1.97 2.26 20.40
CA GLN A 49 3.04 3.22 20.11
C GLN A 49 2.54 4.61 19.73
N TYR A 50 1.41 4.68 19.03
CA TYR A 50 0.84 5.94 18.56
C TYR A 50 -0.40 6.38 19.36
N GLU A 51 -0.66 5.72 20.49
CA GLU A 51 -1.79 6.01 21.39
C GLU A 51 -3.12 6.12 20.62
N LEU A 52 -3.32 5.18 19.70
CA LEU A 52 -4.51 5.17 18.85
C LEU A 52 -5.69 4.53 19.58
N ASP A 53 -6.88 5.06 19.37
CA ASP A 53 -8.13 4.53 19.88
C ASP A 53 -9.23 4.60 18.80
N GLU A 54 -10.41 4.08 19.11
CA GLU A 54 -11.55 4.10 18.17
C GLU A 54 -11.93 5.53 17.75
N HIS A 55 -11.67 6.54 18.58
CA HIS A 55 -12.02 7.94 18.33
C HIS A 55 -11.02 8.65 17.42
N ASN A 56 -9.73 8.30 17.50
CA ASN A 56 -8.64 8.99 16.80
C ASN A 56 -8.08 8.19 15.61
N LEU A 57 -8.37 6.89 15.48
CA LEU A 57 -7.94 6.06 14.36
C LEU A 57 -8.44 6.62 13.02
N ASN A 58 -9.65 7.16 13.01
CA ASN A 58 -10.25 7.81 11.83
C ASN A 58 -9.62 9.16 11.49
N LYS A 59 -8.95 9.83 12.43
CA LYS A 59 -8.21 11.07 12.19
C LYS A 59 -6.79 10.78 11.70
N ASN A 60 -6.19 9.68 12.20
CA ASN A 60 -4.84 9.24 11.89
C ASN A 60 -4.81 8.08 10.89
N THR A 61 -5.77 8.04 9.97
CA THR A 61 -5.98 6.93 9.03
C THR A 61 -4.73 6.62 8.22
N TYR A 62 -4.08 7.65 7.66
CA TYR A 62 -2.86 7.46 6.90
C TYR A 62 -1.73 6.91 7.76
N LEU A 63 -1.51 7.47 8.96
CA LEU A 63 -0.46 7.01 9.87
C LEU A 63 -0.61 5.52 10.18
N TYR A 64 -1.82 5.09 10.53
CA TYR A 64 -2.09 3.68 10.81
C TYR A 64 -1.90 2.81 9.58
N ASP A 65 -2.49 3.19 8.44
CA ASP A 65 -2.40 2.45 7.17
C ASP A 65 -0.93 2.31 6.72
N PHE A 66 -0.15 3.39 6.83
CA PHE A 66 1.27 3.44 6.52
C PHE A 66 2.09 2.52 7.43
N GLN A 67 1.95 2.65 8.75
CA GLN A 67 2.72 1.85 9.71
C GLN A 67 2.36 0.37 9.64
N PHE A 68 1.07 0.04 9.47
CA PHE A 68 0.62 -1.34 9.30
C PHE A 68 1.19 -1.94 8.02
N GLY A 69 1.10 -1.19 6.91
CA GLY A 69 1.65 -1.61 5.62
C GLY A 69 3.15 -1.84 5.67
N LEU A 70 3.92 -0.91 6.24
CA LEU A 70 5.38 -0.98 6.31
C LEU A 70 5.85 -2.18 7.14
N ARG A 71 5.29 -2.38 8.35
CA ARG A 71 5.66 -3.50 9.22
C ARG A 71 5.23 -4.85 8.66
N MET A 72 4.03 -4.92 8.07
CA MET A 72 3.56 -6.12 7.38
C MET A 72 4.47 -6.49 6.20
N TYR A 73 4.85 -5.50 5.38
CA TYR A 73 5.75 -5.72 4.25
C TYR A 73 7.13 -6.22 4.72
N SER A 74 7.71 -5.58 5.74
CA SER A 74 8.98 -6.01 6.34
C SER A 74 8.89 -7.46 6.83
N PHE A 75 7.82 -7.83 7.54
CA PHE A 75 7.58 -9.19 8.02
C PHE A 75 7.50 -10.23 6.89
N PHE A 76 6.75 -9.91 5.82
CA PHE A 76 6.63 -10.75 4.63
C PHE A 76 7.90 -10.78 3.77
N ASN A 77 8.92 -9.98 4.08
CA ASN A 77 10.17 -9.98 3.32
C ASN A 77 11.38 -10.49 4.14
N SER A 78 11.30 -10.49 5.48
CA SER A 78 12.39 -10.88 6.38
C SER A 78 12.36 -12.36 6.78
N THR A 79 11.21 -13.02 6.76
CA THR A 79 11.06 -14.41 7.22
C THR A 79 10.92 -15.38 6.04
N ASN A 80 11.69 -16.47 6.04
CA ASN A 80 11.61 -17.46 4.96
C ASN A 80 10.24 -18.16 4.87
N GLU A 81 9.52 -18.30 6.00
CA GLU A 81 8.23 -18.99 6.04
C GLU A 81 7.08 -18.15 5.47
N PHE A 82 7.07 -16.84 5.73
CA PHE A 82 6.03 -15.91 5.25
C PHE A 82 6.52 -15.04 4.09
N LYS A 83 7.63 -15.43 3.46
CA LYS A 83 8.15 -14.70 2.31
C LYS A 83 7.08 -14.62 1.23
N MET A 84 6.72 -13.40 0.83
CA MET A 84 5.75 -13.18 -0.24
C MET A 84 6.45 -12.59 -1.46
N SER A 85 6.45 -13.36 -2.55
CA SER A 85 6.90 -12.89 -3.85
C SER A 85 5.88 -11.96 -4.50
N ALA A 86 6.33 -11.14 -5.46
CA ALA A 86 5.42 -10.31 -6.28
C ALA A 86 4.38 -11.15 -7.05
N GLN A 87 4.72 -12.39 -7.42
CA GLN A 87 3.81 -13.33 -8.06
C GLN A 87 2.68 -13.72 -7.10
N GLU A 88 2.99 -14.09 -5.86
CA GLU A 88 1.98 -14.41 -4.84
C GLU A 88 1.15 -13.17 -4.49
N ALA A 89 1.80 -12.02 -4.31
CA ALA A 89 1.14 -10.74 -4.05
C ALA A 89 0.22 -10.26 -5.19
N SER A 90 0.34 -10.83 -6.40
CA SER A 90 -0.56 -10.55 -7.50
C SER A 90 -1.90 -11.29 -7.38
N SER A 91 -1.94 -12.41 -6.64
CA SER A 91 -3.18 -13.19 -6.43
C SER A 91 -4.13 -12.45 -5.48
N ASP A 92 -5.27 -12.02 -6.02
CA ASP A 92 -6.36 -11.52 -5.20
C ASP A 92 -6.81 -12.52 -4.14
N GLY A 93 -6.83 -13.82 -4.47
CA GLY A 93 -7.35 -14.85 -3.58
C GLY A 93 -6.54 -15.00 -2.31
N ILE A 94 -5.21 -14.81 -2.38
CA ILE A 94 -4.36 -14.76 -1.18
C ILE A 94 -4.79 -13.61 -0.27
N TRP A 95 -4.99 -12.42 -0.83
CA TRP A 95 -5.43 -11.25 -0.06
C TRP A 95 -6.84 -11.38 0.49
N ARG A 96 -7.75 -12.02 -0.26
CA ARG A 96 -9.09 -12.35 0.24
C ARG A 96 -9.00 -13.29 1.44
N HIS A 97 -8.13 -14.29 1.39
CA HIS A 97 -7.93 -15.21 2.51
C HIS A 97 -7.40 -14.49 3.75
N ILE A 98 -6.36 -13.66 3.60
CA ILE A 98 -5.81 -12.86 4.70
C ILE A 98 -6.89 -11.98 5.32
N SER A 99 -7.65 -11.23 4.50
CA SER A 99 -8.68 -10.30 4.98
C SER A 99 -9.89 -10.99 5.62
N LEU A 100 -10.30 -12.18 5.18
CA LEU A 100 -11.56 -12.81 5.62
C LEU A 100 -11.38 -13.93 6.65
N TYR A 101 -10.20 -14.52 6.75
CA TYR A 101 -9.93 -15.67 7.63
C TYR A 101 -8.90 -15.33 8.71
N ILE A 102 -7.84 -14.61 8.35
CA ILE A 102 -6.70 -14.36 9.23
C ILE A 102 -6.93 -13.13 10.11
N ILE A 103 -7.29 -11.98 9.51
CA ILE A 103 -7.45 -10.69 10.22
C ILE A 103 -8.77 -9.94 9.96
N PRO A 104 -9.94 -10.62 9.84
CA PRO A 104 -11.20 -9.93 9.53
C PRO A 104 -11.59 -8.86 10.56
N ASP A 105 -11.25 -9.10 11.82
CA ASP A 105 -11.43 -8.19 12.94
C ASP A 105 -10.64 -6.89 12.79
N ILE A 106 -9.38 -6.96 12.32
CA ILE A 106 -8.54 -5.77 12.09
C ILE A 106 -9.08 -4.96 10.90
N VAL A 107 -9.47 -5.63 9.81
CA VAL A 107 -10.06 -4.95 8.65
C VAL A 107 -11.38 -4.28 9.04
N PHE A 108 -12.22 -4.96 9.85
CA PHE A 108 -13.48 -4.41 10.36
C PHE A 108 -13.27 -3.18 11.24
N LYS A 109 -12.35 -3.23 12.22
CA LYS A 109 -12.02 -2.08 13.07
C LYS A 109 -11.63 -0.85 12.24
N ARG A 110 -10.96 -1.04 11.11
CA ARG A 110 -10.49 0.04 10.25
C ARG A 110 -11.54 0.55 9.26
N TRP A 111 -12.40 -0.32 8.72
CA TRP A 111 -13.25 -0.02 7.56
C TRP A 111 -14.75 -0.35 7.74
N GLY A 112 -15.16 -0.90 8.88
CA GLY A 112 -16.50 -1.43 9.10
C GLY A 112 -16.84 -2.60 8.17
N SER A 113 -18.13 -2.89 7.96
CA SER A 113 -18.62 -3.92 7.02
C SER A 113 -18.53 -3.48 5.54
N ASN A 114 -17.34 -3.09 5.09
CA ASN A 114 -17.13 -2.67 3.70
C ASN A 114 -16.53 -3.80 2.85
N ASP A 115 -17.37 -4.55 2.15
CA ASP A 115 -17.00 -5.70 1.31
C ASP A 115 -15.84 -5.43 0.31
N ASN A 116 -15.71 -4.21 -0.20
CA ASN A 116 -14.62 -3.81 -1.10
C ASN A 116 -13.26 -3.79 -0.42
N ARG A 117 -13.22 -3.47 0.89
CA ARG A 117 -12.00 -3.44 1.69
C ARG A 117 -11.54 -4.83 2.10
N PHE A 118 -12.46 -5.80 2.10
CA PHE A 118 -12.16 -7.20 2.40
C PHE A 118 -11.80 -8.01 1.15
N TYR A 119 -12.65 -8.00 0.10
CA TYR A 119 -12.51 -9.00 -0.97
C TYR A 119 -13.09 -8.64 -2.35
N LYS A 120 -14.11 -7.77 -2.41
CA LYS A 120 -15.00 -7.66 -3.57
C LYS A 120 -14.35 -6.99 -4.77
N ASN A 121 -13.64 -5.90 -4.53
CA ASN A 121 -12.89 -5.17 -5.54
C ASN A 121 -11.39 -5.40 -5.33
N PRO A 122 -10.73 -6.19 -6.20
CA PRO A 122 -9.30 -6.47 -6.15
C PRO A 122 -8.39 -5.28 -5.89
N ARG A 123 -8.68 -4.11 -6.46
CA ARG A 123 -7.83 -2.92 -6.32
C ARG A 123 -8.00 -2.21 -4.97
N ARG A 124 -9.07 -2.56 -4.23
CA ARG A 124 -9.47 -1.91 -2.97
C ARG A 124 -9.38 -2.82 -1.75
N ILE A 125 -9.00 -4.08 -1.91
CA ILE A 125 -8.68 -4.98 -0.79
C ILE A 125 -7.58 -4.30 0.01
N TRP A 126 -7.89 -3.87 1.23
CA TRP A 126 -7.06 -2.92 1.96
C TRP A 126 -5.65 -3.45 2.20
N VAL A 127 -5.54 -4.68 2.71
CA VAL A 127 -4.25 -5.33 3.00
C VAL A 127 -3.39 -5.46 1.73
N LYS A 128 -4.01 -5.80 0.60
CA LYS A 128 -3.34 -5.84 -0.70
C LYS A 128 -2.81 -4.47 -1.09
N THR A 129 -3.64 -3.44 -0.99
CA THR A 129 -3.26 -2.07 -1.35
C THR A 129 -2.07 -1.61 -0.51
N LEU A 130 -2.05 -1.89 0.79
CA LEU A 130 -0.92 -1.53 1.66
C LEU A 130 0.37 -2.25 1.28
N TRP A 131 0.32 -3.55 0.97
CA TRP A 131 1.52 -4.29 0.54
C TRP A 131 2.10 -3.72 -0.75
N TRP A 132 1.25 -3.48 -1.76
CA TRP A 132 1.69 -2.93 -3.04
C TRP A 132 2.22 -1.50 -2.89
N TYR A 133 1.60 -0.68 -2.04
CA TYR A 133 2.09 0.67 -1.75
C TYR A 133 3.54 0.67 -1.27
N VAL A 134 3.86 -0.20 -0.30
CA VAL A 134 5.23 -0.30 0.23
C VAL A 134 6.17 -0.93 -0.80
N PHE A 135 5.77 -2.02 -1.46
CA PHE A 135 6.60 -2.68 -2.48
C PHE A 135 7.03 -1.74 -3.62
N LEU A 136 6.08 -0.92 -4.11
CA LEU A 136 6.27 0.04 -5.19
C LEU A 136 7.02 1.30 -4.75
N SER A 137 7.13 1.52 -3.44
CA SER A 137 7.86 2.65 -2.86
C SER A 137 9.17 2.22 -2.19
N TRP A 138 9.52 0.95 -2.23
CA TRP A 138 10.65 0.40 -1.48
C TRP A 138 11.98 1.00 -1.92
N GLN A 139 12.73 1.57 -0.98
CA GLN A 139 14.02 2.23 -1.22
C GLN A 139 15.24 1.35 -0.89
N GLY A 140 15.01 0.05 -0.67
CA GLY A 140 16.07 -0.92 -0.34
C GLY A 140 16.05 -1.33 1.13
N ASN A 141 15.66 -0.43 2.04
CA ASN A 141 15.47 -0.72 3.46
C ASN A 141 14.24 0.01 4.02
N GLN A 142 13.88 -0.35 5.26
CA GLN A 142 12.69 0.18 5.94
C GLN A 142 12.81 1.67 6.29
N GLU A 143 13.99 2.12 6.72
CA GLU A 143 14.23 3.49 7.19
C GLU A 143 14.11 4.50 6.04
N ASP A 144 14.78 4.26 4.92
CA ASP A 144 14.72 5.12 3.74
C ASP A 144 13.32 5.13 3.13
N THR A 145 12.64 3.98 3.15
CA THR A 145 11.24 3.89 2.69
C THR A 145 10.32 4.67 3.62
N GLU A 146 10.51 4.58 4.94
CA GLU A 146 9.73 5.34 5.91
C GLU A 146 9.91 6.85 5.73
N ALA A 147 11.15 7.30 5.53
CA ALA A 147 11.47 8.72 5.36
C ALA A 147 10.67 9.36 4.22
N ILE A 148 10.59 8.70 3.05
CA ILE A 148 9.87 9.25 1.88
C ILE A 148 8.35 9.12 1.99
N LEU A 149 7.84 8.19 2.80
CA LEU A 149 6.40 7.91 2.91
C LEU A 149 5.72 8.62 4.08
N ARG A 150 6.42 8.99 5.15
CA ARG A 150 5.78 9.43 6.42
C ARG A 150 4.83 10.63 6.28
N HIS A 151 4.99 11.42 5.23
CA HIS A 151 4.23 12.65 4.98
C HIS A 151 3.24 12.55 3.81
N ASN A 152 3.05 11.36 3.24
CA ASN A 152 2.02 11.17 2.23
C ASN A 152 0.63 11.17 2.87
N THR A 153 -0.37 11.05 2.01
CA THR A 153 -1.78 10.95 2.39
C THR A 153 -2.38 9.63 1.90
N THR A 154 -3.56 9.29 2.41
CA THR A 154 -4.35 8.18 1.90
C THR A 154 -4.65 8.32 0.41
N ASP A 155 -4.77 9.56 -0.11
CA ASP A 155 -4.94 9.77 -1.54
C ASP A 155 -3.68 9.37 -2.31
N ASP A 156 -2.49 9.77 -1.86
CA ASP A 156 -1.24 9.45 -2.57
C ASP A 156 -1.04 7.93 -2.70
N LEU A 157 -1.29 7.19 -1.61
CA LEU A 157 -1.28 5.73 -1.60
C LEU A 157 -2.23 5.16 -2.66
N VAL A 158 -3.47 5.65 -2.70
CA VAL A 158 -4.47 5.22 -3.68
C VAL A 158 -4.07 5.59 -5.10
N GLN A 159 -3.55 6.80 -5.32
CA GLN A 159 -3.08 7.26 -6.62
C GLN A 159 -1.93 6.39 -7.13
N LEU A 160 -1.04 5.89 -6.27
CA LEU A 160 0.04 4.99 -6.69
C LEU A 160 -0.52 3.62 -7.09
N VAL A 161 -1.32 3.00 -6.22
CA VAL A 161 -1.69 1.59 -6.36
C VAL A 161 -2.82 1.37 -7.38
N GLU A 162 -3.82 2.26 -7.46
CA GLU A 162 -4.97 2.07 -8.35
C GLU A 162 -4.64 2.40 -9.83
N ARG A 163 -3.50 3.04 -10.11
CA ARG A 163 -3.13 3.52 -11.46
C ARG A 163 -2.26 2.56 -12.28
N ALA A 164 -2.00 1.34 -11.80
CA ALA A 164 -1.47 0.30 -12.68
C ALA A 164 -2.43 0.06 -13.86
N GLY A 165 -1.93 0.29 -15.07
CA GLY A 165 -2.64 -0.05 -16.31
C GLY A 165 -2.72 -1.57 -16.52
N SER A 166 -3.20 -1.98 -17.68
CA SER A 166 -3.25 -3.40 -18.09
C SER A 166 -1.88 -4.09 -18.09
N ASN A 167 -0.80 -3.31 -18.20
CA ASN A 167 0.57 -3.81 -18.33
C ASN A 167 1.27 -4.03 -16.98
N GLY A 168 0.53 -3.90 -15.87
CA GLY A 168 1.08 -4.04 -14.52
C GLY A 168 1.82 -2.80 -14.02
N TYR A 169 2.58 -2.97 -12.94
CA TYR A 169 3.38 -1.91 -12.33
C TYR A 169 4.76 -1.79 -12.97
N ARG A 170 5.18 -0.56 -13.27
CA ARG A 170 6.56 -0.23 -13.65
C ARG A 170 7.37 0.03 -12.38
N ILE A 171 7.90 -1.03 -11.77
CA ILE A 171 8.45 -1.01 -10.40
C ILE A 171 9.49 0.10 -10.20
N ASP A 172 10.52 0.15 -11.06
CA ASP A 172 11.62 1.10 -10.90
C ASP A 172 11.14 2.55 -11.08
N LEU A 173 10.22 2.78 -12.04
CA LEU A 173 9.58 4.08 -12.23
C LEU A 173 8.74 4.47 -11.01
N SER A 174 7.96 3.55 -10.45
CA SER A 174 7.17 3.82 -9.26
C SER A 174 8.06 4.21 -8.07
N ARG A 175 9.17 3.50 -7.87
CA ARG A 175 10.13 3.79 -6.79
C ARG A 175 10.76 5.16 -6.96
N GLU A 176 11.17 5.51 -8.18
CA GLU A 176 11.78 6.82 -8.46
C GLU A 176 10.77 7.97 -8.32
N ILE A 177 9.52 7.79 -8.78
CA ILE A 177 8.45 8.77 -8.55
C ILE A 177 8.24 9.00 -7.05
N MET A 178 8.19 7.94 -6.25
CA MET A 178 7.97 8.05 -4.80
C MET A 178 9.16 8.67 -4.08
N LYS A 179 10.38 8.32 -4.49
CA LYS A 179 11.62 8.93 -3.99
C LYS A 179 11.64 10.44 -4.25
N TYR A 180 11.38 10.86 -5.49
CA TYR A 180 11.33 12.27 -5.86
C TYR A 180 10.19 13.01 -5.14
N TYR A 181 9.01 12.41 -5.03
CA TYR A 181 7.90 13.03 -4.30
C TYR A 181 8.21 13.22 -2.81
N GLY A 182 8.84 12.22 -2.19
CA GLY A 182 9.24 12.25 -0.78
C GLY A 182 10.32 13.29 -0.47
N SER A 183 11.19 13.61 -1.44
CA SER A 183 12.22 14.65 -1.27
C SER A 183 11.69 16.08 -1.35
N ILE A 184 10.43 16.29 -1.72
CA ILE A 184 9.82 17.63 -1.73
C ILE A 184 9.42 18.01 -0.29
N PRO A 185 9.94 19.12 0.27
CA PRO A 185 9.60 19.56 1.61
C PRO A 185 8.09 19.71 1.80
N THR A 186 7.58 19.27 2.94
CA THR A 186 6.14 19.21 3.22
C THR A 186 5.46 20.56 3.36
N ASP A 187 6.22 21.55 3.82
CA ASP A 187 5.84 22.95 3.99
C ASP A 187 6.01 23.76 2.70
N SER A 188 6.58 23.15 1.65
CA SER A 188 6.75 23.81 0.36
C SER A 188 5.41 24.05 -0.33
N GLU A 189 5.22 25.25 -0.86
CA GLU A 189 4.11 25.56 -1.78
C GLU A 189 4.07 24.62 -3.00
N LEU A 190 5.21 24.01 -3.33
CA LEU A 190 5.35 23.00 -4.37
C LEU A 190 4.52 21.75 -4.08
N ARG A 191 4.46 21.31 -2.81
CA ARG A 191 3.73 20.11 -2.40
C ARG A 191 2.24 20.42 -2.17
N SER A 192 1.60 20.99 -3.19
CA SER A 192 0.15 21.18 -3.18
C SER A 192 -0.57 19.85 -2.92
N ARG A 193 -1.73 19.90 -2.26
CA ARG A 193 -2.58 18.72 -1.95
C ARG A 193 -2.92 17.84 -3.15
N ASN A 194 -2.72 18.31 -4.38
CA ASN A 194 -3.04 17.60 -5.61
C ASN A 194 -1.83 17.33 -6.51
N LEU A 195 -0.60 17.66 -6.08
CA LEU A 195 0.59 17.51 -6.90
C LEU A 195 0.75 16.06 -7.36
N PHE A 196 0.77 15.11 -6.43
CA PHE A 196 0.98 13.70 -6.74
C PHE A 196 -0.08 13.17 -7.71
N ARG A 197 -1.35 13.53 -7.49
CA ARG A 197 -2.44 13.19 -8.41
C ARG A 197 -2.22 13.76 -9.82
N LYS A 198 -1.76 15.01 -9.96
CA LYS A 198 -1.45 15.63 -11.26
C LYS A 198 -0.29 14.92 -11.96
N VAL A 199 0.80 14.68 -11.23
CA VAL A 199 1.98 13.94 -11.68
C VAL A 199 1.59 12.55 -12.18
N MET A 200 0.82 11.81 -11.39
CA MET A 200 0.39 10.46 -11.76
C MET A 200 -0.55 10.44 -12.97
N LYS A 201 -1.42 11.45 -13.14
CA LYS A 201 -2.23 11.59 -14.36
C LYS A 201 -1.35 11.83 -15.59
N LEU A 202 -0.37 12.73 -15.48
CA LEU A 202 0.56 13.00 -16.57
C LEU A 202 1.41 11.77 -16.90
N ASN A 203 1.86 11.04 -15.88
CA ASN A 203 2.61 9.79 -16.04
C ASN A 203 1.80 8.75 -16.84
N THR A 204 0.53 8.54 -16.48
CA THR A 204 -0.37 7.65 -17.22
C THR A 204 -0.51 8.08 -18.69
N ALA A 205 -0.54 9.38 -18.98
CA ALA A 205 -0.63 9.87 -20.35
C ALA A 205 0.68 9.68 -21.13
N LYS A 206 1.82 10.07 -20.56
CA LYS A 206 3.14 9.98 -21.21
C LYS A 206 3.57 8.54 -21.47
N THR A 207 3.32 7.63 -20.53
CA THR A 207 3.72 6.22 -20.67
C THR A 207 2.95 5.43 -21.74
N ASN A 208 1.96 6.04 -22.40
CA ASN A 208 1.30 5.46 -23.58
C ASN A 208 2.10 5.67 -24.88
N THR A 209 2.94 6.70 -24.94
CA THR A 209 3.67 7.07 -26.16
C THR A 209 5.19 7.10 -25.97
N LEU A 210 5.65 7.03 -24.72
CA LEU A 210 7.05 7.13 -24.35
C LEU A 210 7.39 6.05 -23.33
N GLU A 211 8.57 5.45 -23.50
CA GLU A 211 9.13 4.47 -22.57
C GLU A 211 10.14 5.18 -21.64
N PRO A 212 9.84 5.37 -20.33
CA PRO A 212 10.67 6.16 -19.43
C PRO A 212 12.12 5.67 -19.29
N GLY A 213 12.36 4.37 -19.48
CA GLY A 213 13.72 3.82 -19.45
C GLY A 213 14.57 4.13 -20.68
N LEU A 214 13.95 4.59 -21.78
CA LEU A 214 14.63 4.83 -23.07
C LEU A 214 14.87 6.30 -23.38
N ILE A 215 14.50 7.22 -22.47
CA ILE A 215 14.85 8.63 -22.65
C ILE A 215 16.31 8.89 -22.24
N ASP A 216 16.88 9.99 -22.72
CA ASP A 216 18.20 10.41 -22.29
C ASP A 216 18.21 10.74 -20.78
N GLY A 217 19.17 10.18 -20.05
CA GLY A 217 19.19 10.21 -18.58
C GLY A 217 18.21 9.26 -17.87
N GLY A 218 17.47 8.42 -18.62
CA GLY A 218 16.65 7.32 -18.10
C GLY A 218 15.48 7.73 -17.20
N ILE A 219 15.09 6.81 -16.31
CA ILE A 219 13.93 6.98 -15.42
C ILE A 219 14.04 8.23 -14.55
N GLU A 220 15.22 8.55 -14.03
CA GLU A 220 15.43 9.71 -13.16
C GLU A 220 15.17 11.02 -13.92
N ALA A 221 15.70 11.15 -15.15
CA ALA A 221 15.46 12.31 -15.99
C ALA A 221 13.96 12.44 -16.32
N TYR A 222 13.28 11.31 -16.53
CA TYR A 222 11.85 11.29 -16.83
C TYR A 222 11.03 11.80 -15.65
N VAL A 223 11.37 11.36 -14.44
CA VAL A 223 10.68 11.79 -13.22
C VAL A 223 10.95 13.28 -12.96
N ARG A 224 12.19 13.76 -13.13
CA ARG A 224 12.49 15.20 -13.03
C ARG A 224 11.63 16.03 -13.99
N ASP A 225 11.59 15.65 -15.26
CA ASP A 225 10.74 16.29 -16.28
C ASP A 225 9.25 16.25 -15.89
N LEU A 226 8.76 15.10 -15.42
CA LEU A 226 7.38 14.90 -14.99
C LEU A 226 6.97 15.87 -13.87
N PHE A 227 7.81 16.04 -12.86
CA PHE A 227 7.57 16.98 -11.77
C PHE A 227 7.80 18.44 -12.19
N GLY A 228 8.77 18.70 -13.08
CA GLY A 228 9.09 20.03 -13.62
C GLY A 228 7.91 20.72 -14.31
N HIS A 229 6.95 19.95 -14.85
CA HIS A 229 5.69 20.50 -15.38
C HIS A 229 4.81 21.19 -14.34
N PHE A 230 5.01 20.91 -13.05
CA PHE A 230 4.19 21.42 -11.95
C PHE A 230 5.01 22.18 -10.91
N VAL A 231 6.33 22.04 -10.93
CA VAL A 231 7.29 22.58 -9.96
C VAL A 231 8.34 23.37 -10.73
N ASN A 232 8.48 24.67 -10.47
CA ASN A 232 9.55 25.46 -11.08
C ASN A 232 10.90 25.05 -10.48
N GLU A 233 11.81 24.49 -11.29
CA GLU A 233 13.13 23.99 -10.85
C GLU A 233 13.98 25.03 -10.10
N LYS A 234 13.80 26.33 -10.37
CA LYS A 234 14.49 27.44 -9.67
C LYS A 234 14.20 27.50 -8.16
N GLN A 235 13.21 26.78 -7.65
CA GLN A 235 12.85 26.74 -6.23
C GLN A 235 13.50 25.57 -5.47
N LEU A 236 13.98 24.52 -6.16
CA LEU A 236 14.63 23.36 -5.53
C LEU A 236 16.14 23.57 -5.29
N GLN A 237 16.76 24.55 -5.96
CA GLN A 237 18.20 24.88 -5.82
C GLN A 237 18.48 26.00 -4.79
N LYS A 238 17.46 26.48 -4.06
CA LYS A 238 17.57 27.59 -3.09
C LYS A 238 17.49 27.15 -1.62
N GLN A 239 17.57 25.86 -1.33
CA GLN A 239 17.72 25.31 0.02
C GLN A 239 18.98 24.45 0.07
#